data_AF-A0A2N2JR40-F1
#
_entry.id   AF-A0A2N2JR40-F1
#
_cell.length_a   1.000
_cell.length_b   1.000
_cell.length_c   1.000
_cell.angle_alpha   90.00
_cell.angle_beta   90.00
_cell.angle_gamma   90.00
#
_symmetry.space_group_name_H-M   'P 1'
#
loop_
_entity.id
_entity.type
_entity.pdbx_description
1 polymer ?
#
loop_
_entity_poly.entity_id
_entity_poly.type
_entity_poly.pdbx_seq_one_letter_code
_entity_poly.pdbx_strand_id
1 'polypeptide(L)'
;MYAKDPKTWKIRPSGAQGTLIFNKKTGRFSFTAGKLKPLCGYVLVRNADTPPTGDLLARGTTNKAGELRLSGRWNNWTKKIWLVAGSDLTVKGNRVKQIAWNPDQYLFEEKVLGVHCGECDE
;
A
#
# COMPACT_ATOMS: atom_id res chain seq x y z
N MET A 1 4.33 1.77 6.70
CA MET A 1 4.63 1.59 5.25
C MET A 1 5.56 2.69 4.82
N TYR A 2 6.53 2.40 3.97
CA TYR A 2 7.65 3.29 3.68
C TYR A 2 8.04 3.28 2.21
N ALA A 3 8.51 4.43 1.72
CA ALA A 3 9.26 4.50 0.48
C ALA A 3 10.58 3.73 0.64
N LYS A 4 10.93 2.96 -0.38
CA LYS A 4 12.18 2.20 -0.44
C LYS A 4 13.02 2.65 -1.62
N ASP A 5 14.33 2.53 -1.46
CA ASP A 5 15.24 2.77 -2.57
C ASP A 5 15.20 1.57 -3.54
N PRO A 6 14.85 1.77 -4.82
CA PRO A 6 14.61 0.66 -5.73
C PRO A 6 15.87 -0.09 -6.15
N LYS A 7 17.07 0.44 -5.88
CA LYS A 7 18.34 -0.25 -6.13
C LYS A 7 18.74 -1.13 -4.97
N THR A 8 18.49 -0.67 -3.74
CA THR A 8 18.98 -1.35 -2.52
C THR A 8 17.89 -2.03 -1.68
N TRP A 9 16.62 -1.73 -1.96
CA TRP A 9 15.45 -2.12 -1.17
C TRP A 9 15.46 -1.73 0.32
N LYS A 10 16.34 -0.81 0.69
CA LYS A 10 16.36 -0.20 2.01
C LYS A 10 15.30 0.89 2.12
N ILE A 11 14.75 1.06 3.33
CA ILE A 11 13.83 2.16 3.65
C ILE A 11 14.56 3.48 3.44
N ARG A 12 13.88 4.48 2.87
CA ARG A 12 14.35 5.87 2.78
C ARG A 12 13.85 6.66 3.98
N PRO A 13 14.69 7.00 4.98
CA PRO A 13 14.22 7.62 6.22
C PRO A 13 13.55 8.98 6.02
N SER A 14 13.98 9.75 5.02
CA SER A 14 13.41 11.05 4.67
C SER A 14 12.23 10.97 3.70
N GLY A 15 11.95 9.79 3.14
CA GLY A 15 10.96 9.57 2.09
C GLY A 15 9.51 9.59 2.56
N ALA A 16 8.62 9.29 1.63
CA ALA A 16 7.20 9.14 1.92
C ALA A 16 6.94 7.96 2.86
N GLN A 17 5.92 8.12 3.70
CA GLN A 17 5.54 7.13 4.70
C GLN A 17 4.05 7.14 4.94
N GLY A 18 3.52 6.01 5.41
CA GLY A 18 2.12 5.87 5.73
C GLY A 18 1.84 4.88 6.85
N THR A 19 0.76 5.13 7.56
CA THR A 19 0.25 4.35 8.69
C THR A 19 -1.07 3.74 8.29
N LEU A 20 -1.17 2.43 8.46
CA LEU A 20 -2.38 1.64 8.25
C LEU A 20 -2.87 1.13 9.61
N ILE A 21 -4.08 1.50 9.99
CA ILE A 21 -4.74 1.03 11.22
C ILE A 21 -5.92 0.16 10.79
N PHE A 22 -5.98 -1.05 11.34
CA PHE A 22 -7.00 -2.04 11.00
C PHE A 22 -7.70 -2.59 12.24
N ASN A 23 -9.03 -2.69 12.17
CA ASN A 23 -9.86 -3.29 13.20
C ASN A 23 -10.34 -4.68 12.73
N LYS A 24 -9.72 -5.73 13.27
CA LYS A 24 -10.03 -7.15 12.96
C LYS A 24 -11.49 -7.53 13.19
N LYS A 25 -12.14 -6.97 14.23
CA LYS A 25 -13.54 -7.31 14.58
C LYS A 25 -14.54 -6.79 13.55
N THR A 26 -14.28 -5.60 13.01
CA THR A 26 -15.24 -4.90 12.13
C THR A 26 -14.86 -4.99 10.65
N GLY A 27 -13.61 -5.34 10.35
CA GLY A 27 -13.07 -5.25 9.00
C GLY A 27 -12.76 -3.82 8.56
N ARG A 28 -12.90 -2.81 9.43
CA ARG A 28 -12.67 -1.40 9.05
C ARG A 28 -11.19 -1.05 9.12
N PHE A 29 -10.73 -0.23 8.18
CA PHE A 29 -9.39 0.33 8.21
C PHE A 29 -9.39 1.84 7.96
N SER A 30 -8.33 2.48 8.45
CA SER A 30 -7.94 3.83 8.09
C SER A 30 -6.46 3.84 7.70
N PHE A 31 -6.15 4.54 6.61
CA PHE A 31 -4.81 4.71 6.12
C PHE A 31 -4.51 6.19 5.94
N THR A 32 -3.35 6.63 6.42
CA THR A 32 -2.85 7.99 6.25
C THR A 32 -1.42 7.95 5.75
N ALA A 33 -1.08 8.76 4.75
CA ALA A 33 0.27 8.89 4.24
C ALA A 33 0.64 10.36 4.00
N GLY A 34 1.94 10.64 4.00
CA GLY A 34 2.48 11.98 3.79
C GLY A 34 3.78 11.96 3.00
N LYS A 35 4.19 13.15 2.53
CA LYS A 35 5.32 13.38 1.62
C LYS A 35 5.21 12.62 0.29
N LEU A 36 3.99 12.25 -0.11
CA LEU A 36 3.73 11.72 -1.43
C LEU A 36 3.79 12.84 -2.48
N LYS A 37 3.79 12.47 -3.76
CA LYS A 37 3.66 13.46 -4.83
C LYS A 37 2.31 14.18 -4.67
N PRO A 38 2.27 15.52 -4.59
CA PRO A 38 1.03 16.27 -4.44
C PRO A 38 0.09 16.12 -5.63
N LEU A 39 -1.22 16.24 -5.39
CA LEU A 39 -2.27 16.23 -6.42
C LEU A 39 -2.25 15.00 -7.35
N CYS A 40 -1.78 13.86 -6.83
CA CYS A 40 -1.65 12.61 -7.58
C CYS A 40 -2.57 11.52 -7.03
N GLY A 41 -3.09 10.70 -7.94
CA GLY A 41 -3.93 9.54 -7.59
C GLY A 41 -3.08 8.39 -7.06
N TYR A 42 -3.54 7.77 -5.98
CA TYR A 42 -2.93 6.61 -5.36
C TYR A 42 -3.98 5.55 -5.05
N VAL A 43 -3.54 4.29 -5.06
CA VAL A 43 -4.36 3.13 -4.80
C VAL A 43 -3.71 2.30 -3.70
N LEU A 44 -4.47 2.00 -2.66
CA LEU A 44 -4.10 1.04 -1.64
C LEU A 44 -4.51 -0.35 -2.14
N VAL A 45 -3.51 -1.21 -2.32
CA VAL A 45 -3.64 -2.51 -2.97
C VAL A 45 -3.22 -3.61 -2.02
N ARG A 46 -4.01 -4.67 -1.92
CA ARG A 46 -3.53 -5.96 -1.41
C ARG A 46 -2.95 -6.74 -2.57
N ASN A 47 -1.64 -6.94 -2.61
CA ASN A 47 -1.03 -7.70 -3.69
C ASN A 47 -1.30 -9.19 -3.55
N ALA A 48 -1.84 -9.76 -4.61
CA ALA A 48 -1.94 -11.19 -4.86
C ALA A 48 -0.77 -11.62 -5.76
N ASP A 49 -0.51 -12.92 -5.81
CA ASP A 49 0.68 -13.54 -6.41
C ASP A 49 0.82 -13.28 -7.94
N THR A 50 1.89 -13.80 -8.56
CA THR A 50 2.31 -13.58 -9.96
C THR A 50 1.27 -14.05 -11.01
N PRO A 51 1.01 -13.30 -12.11
CA PRO A 51 1.49 -11.95 -12.44
C PRO A 51 0.91 -10.90 -11.47
N PRO A 52 1.57 -9.73 -11.24
CA PRO A 52 1.21 -8.79 -10.18
C PRO A 52 -0.21 -8.27 -10.36
N THR A 53 -1.12 -8.96 -9.70
CA THR A 53 -2.53 -8.67 -9.60
C THR A 53 -2.82 -8.40 -8.14
N GLY A 54 -3.88 -7.66 -7.88
CA GLY A 54 -4.23 -7.35 -6.50
C GLY A 54 -5.69 -7.02 -6.35
N ASP A 55 -6.06 -6.83 -5.10
CA ASP A 55 -7.38 -6.37 -4.73
C ASP A 55 -7.31 -4.89 -4.36
N LEU A 56 -8.22 -4.11 -4.95
CA LEU A 56 -8.41 -2.70 -4.62
C LEU A 56 -8.99 -2.60 -3.20
N LEU A 57 -8.23 -2.02 -2.27
CA LEU A 57 -8.72 -1.75 -0.92
C LEU A 57 -9.38 -0.38 -0.83
N ALA A 58 -8.71 0.64 -1.37
CA ALA A 58 -9.20 2.01 -1.48
C ALA A 58 -8.37 2.79 -2.50
N ARG A 59 -8.88 3.94 -2.95
CA ARG A 59 -8.16 4.89 -3.80
C ARG A 59 -8.50 6.32 -3.41
N GLY A 60 -7.60 7.24 -3.71
CA GLY A 60 -7.81 8.66 -3.47
C GLY A 60 -6.70 9.49 -4.10
N THR A 61 -6.81 10.81 -3.96
CA THR A 61 -5.84 11.76 -4.51
C THR A 61 -5.19 12.51 -3.35
N THR A 62 -3.88 12.72 -3.42
CA THR A 62 -3.16 13.52 -2.43
C THR A 62 -3.57 15.00 -2.49
N ASN A 63 -3.52 15.69 -1.36
CA ASN A 63 -3.70 17.14 -1.33
C ASN A 63 -2.42 17.87 -1.82
N LYS A 64 -2.43 19.20 -1.79
CA LYS A 64 -1.29 20.05 -2.19
C LYS A 64 -0.03 19.83 -1.33
N ALA A 65 -0.18 19.32 -0.10
CA ALA A 65 0.92 19.00 0.80
C ALA A 65 1.45 17.55 0.61
N GLY A 66 0.90 16.78 -0.33
CA GLY A 66 1.30 15.39 -0.52
C GLY A 66 0.75 14.44 0.55
N GLU A 67 -0.36 14.81 1.20
CA GLU A 67 -1.02 13.98 2.20
C GLU A 67 -2.18 13.21 1.57
N LEU A 68 -2.35 11.97 2.01
CA LEU A 68 -3.42 11.08 1.57
C LEU A 68 -4.13 10.50 2.79
N ARG A 69 -5.46 10.46 2.75
CA ARG A 69 -6.29 9.78 3.75
C ARG A 69 -7.25 8.84 3.03
N LEU A 70 -7.25 7.58 3.41
CA LEU A 70 -8.13 6.55 2.87
C LEU A 70 -8.80 5.80 4.02
N SER A 71 -10.00 5.31 3.78
CA SER A 71 -10.68 4.42 4.71
C SER A 71 -11.57 3.46 3.93
N GLY A 72 -11.81 2.29 4.50
CA GLY A 72 -12.68 1.32 3.87
C GLY A 72 -12.96 0.15 4.78
N ARG A 73 -13.52 -0.90 4.18
CA ARG A 73 -13.77 -2.17 4.85
C ARG A 73 -13.18 -3.29 4.02
N TRP A 74 -12.41 -4.14 4.68
CA TRP A 74 -11.84 -5.33 4.09
C TRP A 74 -11.69 -6.40 5.18
N ASN A 75 -12.00 -7.64 4.83
CA ASN A 75 -12.01 -8.73 5.82
C ASN A 75 -10.80 -9.67 5.67
N ASN A 76 -10.00 -9.52 4.61
CA ASN A 76 -8.88 -10.43 4.31
C ASN A 76 -7.53 -9.71 4.22
N TRP A 77 -6.86 -9.56 5.36
CA TRP A 77 -5.57 -8.86 5.49
C TRP A 77 -4.37 -9.77 5.40
N THR A 78 -4.56 -10.99 4.90
CA THR A 78 -3.45 -11.86 4.56
C THR A 78 -2.79 -11.32 3.29
N LYS A 79 -1.47 -11.45 3.17
CA LYS A 79 -0.61 -10.90 2.09
C LYS A 79 -0.17 -9.44 2.30
N LYS A 80 0.69 -8.98 1.38
CA LYS A 80 1.33 -7.67 1.43
C LYS A 80 0.39 -6.55 0.96
N ILE A 81 0.44 -5.41 1.62
CA ILE A 81 -0.34 -4.21 1.26
C ILE A 81 0.60 -3.10 0.84
N TRP A 82 0.42 -2.58 -0.37
CA TRP A 82 1.21 -1.49 -0.92
C TRP A 82 0.33 -0.29 -1.27
N LEU A 83 0.92 0.90 -1.23
CA LEU A 83 0.35 2.08 -1.86
C LEU A 83 1.05 2.29 -3.18
N VAL A 84 0.30 2.28 -4.27
CA VAL A 84 0.82 2.35 -5.64
C VAL A 84 0.26 3.58 -6.34
N ALA A 85 1.04 4.19 -7.23
CA ALA A 85 0.55 5.30 -8.06
C ALA A 85 -0.60 4.81 -8.95
N GLY A 86 -1.69 5.57 -9.00
CA GLY A 86 -2.88 5.18 -9.77
C GLY A 86 -2.63 5.11 -11.27
N SER A 87 -1.64 5.86 -11.79
CA SER A 87 -1.19 5.79 -13.19
C SER A 87 -0.58 4.45 -13.58
N ASP A 88 -0.12 3.68 -12.60
CA ASP A 88 0.66 2.46 -12.82
C ASP A 88 -0.23 1.21 -12.71
N LEU A 89 -1.53 1.41 -12.52
CA LEU A 89 -2.52 0.37 -12.37
C LEU A 89 -3.67 0.57 -13.35
N THR A 90 -4.22 -0.55 -13.82
CA THR A 90 -5.58 -0.61 -14.34
C THR A 90 -6.49 -1.22 -13.29
N VAL A 91 -7.67 -0.63 -13.10
CA VAL A 91 -8.65 -1.07 -12.10
C VAL A 91 -9.90 -1.54 -12.83
N LYS A 92 -10.34 -2.78 -12.57
CA LYS A 92 -11.58 -3.34 -13.10
C LYS A 92 -12.38 -3.95 -11.95
N GLY A 93 -13.46 -3.28 -11.55
CA GLY A 93 -14.17 -3.62 -10.31
C GLY A 93 -13.23 -3.54 -9.11
N ASN A 94 -13.13 -4.63 -8.36
CA ASN A 94 -12.24 -4.73 -7.19
C ASN A 94 -10.86 -5.32 -7.50
N ARG A 95 -10.56 -5.59 -8.77
CA ARG A 95 -9.25 -6.11 -9.18
C ARG A 95 -8.38 -4.99 -9.72
N VAL A 96 -7.08 -5.06 -9.41
CA VAL A 96 -6.07 -4.21 -10.01
C VAL A 96 -5.06 -5.07 -10.78
N LYS A 97 -4.58 -4.54 -11.88
CA LYS A 97 -3.47 -5.10 -12.66
C LYS A 97 -2.41 -4.02 -12.82
N GLN A 98 -1.18 -4.36 -12.47
CA GLN A 98 -0.05 -3.47 -12.65
C GLN A 98 0.36 -3.37 -14.12
N ILE A 99 0.46 -2.14 -14.63
CA ILE A 99 0.82 -1.83 -16.02
C ILE A 99 2.15 -1.08 -16.15
N ALA A 100 2.67 -0.52 -15.05
CA ALA A 100 3.99 0.09 -14.98
C ALA A 100 4.64 -0.18 -13.61
N TRP A 101 5.97 -0.03 -13.53
CA TRP A 101 6.74 -0.26 -12.32
C TRP A 101 7.62 0.96 -11.99
N ASN A 102 7.10 1.84 -11.12
CA ASN A 102 7.79 3.03 -10.59
C ASN A 102 7.88 2.96 -9.05
N PRO A 103 8.68 2.02 -8.52
CA PRO A 103 8.75 1.72 -7.08
C PRO A 103 9.17 2.88 -6.19
N ASP A 104 9.88 3.86 -6.74
CA ASP A 104 10.25 5.09 -6.03
C ASP A 104 9.05 5.97 -5.65
N GLN A 105 7.91 5.78 -6.31
CA GLN A 105 6.65 6.49 -6.04
C GLN A 105 5.72 5.72 -5.09
N TYR A 106 6.09 4.52 -4.63
CA TYR A 106 5.21 3.63 -3.89
C TYR A 106 5.56 3.60 -2.40
N LEU A 107 4.62 3.11 -1.59
CA LEU A 107 4.88 2.73 -0.21
C LEU A 107 4.75 1.22 -0.05
N PHE A 108 5.79 0.61 0.51
CA PHE A 108 5.84 -0.81 0.78
C PHE A 108 5.72 -1.07 2.28
N GLU A 109 5.19 -2.23 2.62
CA GLU A 109 5.33 -2.75 3.97
C GLU A 109 6.79 -3.03 4.32
N GLU A 110 7.10 -2.85 5.60
CA GLU A 110 8.36 -3.29 6.18
C GLU A 110 8.33 -4.79 6.48
N LYS A 111 7.23 -5.27 7.08
CA LYS A 111 6.96 -6.68 7.39
C LYS A 111 5.57 -7.06 6.90
N VAL A 112 5.38 -8.32 6.53
CA VAL A 112 4.06 -8.85 6.13
C VAL A 112 3.11 -8.77 7.32
N LEU A 113 1.98 -8.10 7.15
CA LEU A 113 0.93 -8.11 8.16
C LEU A 113 0.28 -9.50 8.22
N GLY A 114 0.14 -10.06 9.42
CA GLY A 114 -0.64 -11.30 9.64
C GLY A 114 0.13 -12.62 9.55
N VAL A 115 1.46 -12.63 9.54
CA VAL A 115 2.21 -13.84 9.92
C VAL A 115 2.11 -13.93 11.45
N HIS A 116 1.55 -15.03 11.97
CA HIS A 116 1.64 -15.33 13.40
C HIS A 116 3.13 -15.35 13.77
N CYS A 117 3.54 -14.53 14.75
CA CYS A 117 4.78 -14.79 15.47
C CYS A 117 4.61 -16.13 16.20
N GLY A 118 4.97 -17.22 15.52
CA GLY A 118 4.99 -18.59 16.01
C GLY A 118 6.06 -19.45 15.31
N GLU A 119 6.79 -18.88 14.35
CA GLU A 119 7.98 -19.50 13.74
C GLU A 119 9.15 -18.50 13.79
N CYS A 120 9.37 -17.93 14.97
CA CYS A 120 10.70 -17.46 15.34
C CYS A 120 11.23 -18.47 16.35
N ASP A 121 12.34 -19.11 15.99
CA ASP A 121 13.14 -20.08 16.75
C ASP A 121 12.79 -21.56 16.52
N GLU A 122 13.51 -22.17 15.57
CA GLU A 122 14.38 -23.32 15.85
C GLU A 122 15.77 -23.06 15.25
#